data_AF-A0A926DIL0-F1
#
_entry.id   AF-A0A926DIL0-F1
#
_cell.length_a   1.000
_cell.length_b   1.000
_cell.length_c   1.000
_cell.angle_alpha   90.00
_cell.angle_beta   90.00
_cell.angle_gamma   90.00
#
_symmetry.space_group_name_H-M   'P 1'
#
loop_
_entity.id
_entity.type
_entity.pdbx_description
1 polymer ?
#
loop_
_entity_poly.entity_id
_entity_poly.type
_entity_poly.pdbx_seq_one_letter_code
_entity_poly.pdbx_strand_id
1 'polypeptide(L)'
;MTEKERKDREMVVQFSIITKTDWYENAEKAIEIMEKSQRTFPLTQNHEFVYQIGVSYKNGKEKILTITPKKWENVKEEIRQGNIQSISLFIWPKNGFTLHPPMCIQFIKPSQFFEGISKEMNDIQHFVIPWKKDDACTNRMVALFKELFVSFDGIYGYLDYIYGVSIAAIINPTEYEVVNKINYANQNSQKYDHLARGYYWGNILTEKHIEALGGEEAFAANVPHHILEKLPMKDGRLAYYIQLTPNVFFFEPEKYLALKDYLKPILPPENIGYTLFVDPDGERRKRNRLVYHPGELEAAQPEADKLFAAEEERRRKWKEAGGMAQFAKPPYVRFKRQREADPSYLEITVKFETLSEEQGEQLKKLIDDWYAIGSFNGFDGPFHMQFSLWQDGTSIGTAIDAASVNGLNQALKVLERVINDFANSEGLRIKKAEVGSFEDKET
;
A
#
# COMPACT_ATOMS: atom_id res chain seq x y z
N MET A 1 0.75 -21.85 -15.37
CA MET A 1 0.43 -20.40 -15.38
C MET A 1 1.56 -19.70 -16.13
N THR A 2 1.23 -19.02 -17.21
CA THR A 2 2.18 -18.30 -18.07
C THR A 2 2.55 -16.96 -17.45
N GLU A 3 3.66 -16.37 -17.88
CA GLU A 3 4.09 -15.05 -17.39
C GLU A 3 3.10 -13.94 -17.74
N LYS A 4 2.39 -14.08 -18.87
CA LYS A 4 1.29 -13.19 -19.29
C LYS A 4 0.11 -13.29 -18.31
N GLU A 5 -0.31 -14.51 -17.94
CA GLU A 5 -1.36 -14.73 -16.95
C GLU A 5 -0.99 -14.23 -15.55
N ARG A 6 0.30 -14.26 -15.19
CA ARG A 6 0.80 -13.69 -13.93
C ARG A 6 0.73 -12.15 -13.95
N LYS A 7 1.19 -11.53 -15.03
CA LYS A 7 1.16 -10.06 -15.22
C LYS A 7 -0.27 -9.51 -15.33
N ASP A 8 -1.19 -10.23 -15.99
CA ASP A 8 -2.61 -9.86 -16.06
C ASP A 8 -3.32 -9.94 -14.69
N ARG A 9 -2.84 -10.76 -13.75
CA ARG A 9 -3.36 -10.85 -12.37
C ARG A 9 -2.88 -9.73 -11.44
N GLU A 10 -1.97 -8.88 -11.90
CA GLU A 10 -1.42 -7.74 -11.13
C GLU A 10 -2.10 -6.40 -11.50
N MET A 11 -3.01 -6.42 -12.49
CA MET A 11 -3.80 -5.27 -12.89
C MET A 11 -5.18 -5.30 -12.24
N VAL A 12 -5.66 -4.13 -11.80
CA VAL A 12 -6.98 -4.00 -11.16
C VAL A 12 -7.76 -2.84 -11.73
N VAL A 13 -9.08 -2.94 -11.67
CA VAL A 13 -9.92 -1.74 -11.74
C VAL A 13 -9.96 -1.15 -10.34
N GLN A 14 -9.48 0.08 -10.19
CA GLN A 14 -9.41 0.78 -8.92
C GLN A 14 -10.05 2.15 -9.04
N PHE A 15 -10.73 2.58 -7.97
CA PHE A 15 -11.01 3.99 -7.75
C PHE A 15 -10.56 4.44 -6.36
N SER A 16 -10.37 5.75 -6.22
CA SER A 16 -10.17 6.45 -4.95
C SER A 16 -11.03 7.71 -4.94
N ILE A 17 -11.59 8.01 -3.77
CA ILE A 17 -12.38 9.20 -3.50
C ILE A 17 -11.75 9.90 -2.31
N ILE A 18 -11.36 11.16 -2.52
CA ILE A 18 -10.89 12.03 -1.46
C ILE A 18 -12.08 12.81 -0.92
N THR A 19 -12.19 12.91 0.41
CA THR A 19 -13.21 13.71 1.08
C THR A 19 -12.63 14.45 2.29
N LYS A 20 -13.15 15.66 2.56
CA LYS A 20 -12.85 16.40 3.80
C LYS A 20 -13.76 15.99 4.97
N THR A 21 -14.86 15.32 4.65
CA THR A 21 -15.83 14.84 5.63
C THR A 21 -15.30 13.59 6.30
N ASP A 22 -15.41 13.51 7.61
CA ASP A 22 -15.05 12.28 8.32
C ASP A 22 -16.01 11.18 7.86
N TRP A 23 -15.50 10.06 7.36
CA TRP A 23 -16.36 8.98 6.88
C TRP A 23 -17.24 8.39 8.00
N TYR A 24 -16.90 8.64 9.27
CA TYR A 24 -17.76 8.37 10.42
C TYR A 24 -19.10 9.09 10.41
N GLU A 25 -19.17 10.29 9.82
CA GLU A 25 -20.43 11.02 9.69
C GLU A 25 -21.44 10.25 8.85
N ASN A 26 -20.98 9.28 8.06
CA ASN A 26 -21.81 8.36 7.33
C ASN A 26 -21.44 6.88 7.59
N ALA A 27 -21.16 6.55 8.85
CA ALA A 27 -20.79 5.22 9.32
C ALA A 27 -21.75 4.11 8.87
N GLU A 28 -23.07 4.33 8.96
CA GLU A 28 -24.06 3.34 8.51
C GLU A 28 -23.96 3.05 7.01
N LYS A 29 -23.67 4.07 6.19
CA LYS A 29 -23.46 3.86 4.76
C LYS A 29 -22.17 3.10 4.49
N ALA A 30 -21.10 3.35 5.26
CA ALA A 30 -19.86 2.58 5.15
C ALA A 30 -20.11 1.10 5.45
N ILE A 31 -20.87 0.81 6.52
CA ILE A 31 -21.31 -0.54 6.91
C ILE A 31 -22.14 -1.18 5.79
N GLU A 32 -23.17 -0.48 5.29
CA GLU A 32 -24.06 -0.95 4.22
C GLU A 32 -23.26 -1.35 2.97
N ILE A 33 -22.30 -0.50 2.57
CA ILE A 33 -21.46 -0.75 1.40
C ILE A 33 -20.56 -1.96 1.62
N MET A 34 -19.94 -2.11 2.79
CA MET A 34 -19.15 -3.30 3.10
C MET A 34 -20.00 -4.57 3.05
N GLU A 35 -21.21 -4.55 3.59
CA GLU A 35 -22.14 -5.70 3.51
C GLU A 35 -22.58 -5.98 2.07
N LYS A 36 -22.88 -4.95 1.27
CA LYS A 36 -23.22 -5.07 -0.15
C LYS A 36 -22.07 -5.67 -0.95
N SER A 37 -20.84 -5.24 -0.70
CA SER A 37 -19.63 -5.76 -1.33
C SER A 37 -19.41 -7.25 -1.01
N GLN A 38 -19.68 -7.67 0.24
CA GLN A 38 -19.63 -9.09 0.63
C GLN A 38 -20.64 -9.96 -0.14
N ARG A 39 -21.82 -9.43 -0.49
CA ARG A 39 -22.87 -10.17 -1.20
C ARG A 39 -22.70 -10.16 -2.72
N THR A 40 -22.19 -9.06 -3.27
CA THR A 40 -22.16 -8.84 -4.73
C THR A 40 -20.99 -9.59 -5.39
N PHE A 41 -19.85 -9.69 -4.71
CA PHE A 41 -18.67 -10.37 -5.26
C PHE A 41 -18.82 -11.89 -5.47
N PRO A 42 -19.29 -12.68 -4.48
CA PRO A 42 -19.40 -14.14 -4.66
C PRO A 42 -20.31 -14.56 -5.81
N LEU A 43 -21.32 -13.75 -6.17
CA LEU A 43 -22.21 -14.03 -7.31
C LEU A 43 -21.51 -13.96 -8.68
N THR A 44 -20.29 -13.44 -8.74
CA THR A 44 -19.52 -13.29 -9.98
C THR A 44 -18.47 -14.39 -10.18
N GLN A 45 -18.39 -15.37 -9.27
CA GLN A 45 -17.28 -16.33 -9.19
C GLN A 45 -17.72 -17.73 -8.71
N ASN A 46 -17.14 -18.79 -9.29
CA ASN A 46 -17.34 -20.19 -8.88
C ASN A 46 -16.35 -20.65 -7.79
N HIS A 47 -15.82 -19.74 -6.97
CA HIS A 47 -14.86 -20.06 -5.91
C HIS A 47 -15.47 -19.85 -4.53
N GLU A 48 -15.06 -20.65 -3.55
CA GLU A 48 -15.32 -20.32 -2.15
C GLU A 48 -14.39 -19.19 -1.71
N PHE A 49 -14.94 -18.20 -1.00
CA PHE A 49 -14.19 -17.03 -0.53
C PHE A 49 -14.15 -16.96 1.00
N VAL A 50 -13.06 -16.38 1.51
CA VAL A 50 -12.88 -15.98 2.90
C VAL A 50 -12.88 -14.46 2.94
N TYR A 51 -13.71 -13.91 3.81
CA TYR A 51 -13.78 -12.47 4.03
C TYR A 51 -12.96 -12.12 5.27
N GLN A 52 -12.10 -11.13 5.15
CA GLN A 52 -11.30 -10.61 6.24
C GLN A 52 -11.51 -9.11 6.38
N ILE A 53 -11.41 -8.61 7.60
CA ILE A 53 -11.41 -7.18 7.89
C ILE A 53 -10.08 -6.83 8.53
N GLY A 54 -9.34 -5.93 7.89
CA GLY A 54 -8.28 -5.18 8.51
C GLY A 54 -8.87 -3.98 9.25
N VAL A 55 -8.50 -3.80 10.52
CA VAL A 55 -8.90 -2.68 11.34
C VAL A 55 -7.65 -2.06 11.96
N SER A 56 -7.42 -0.78 11.71
CA SER A 56 -6.47 0.04 12.46
C SER A 56 -7.26 0.92 13.42
N TYR A 57 -6.90 0.92 14.70
CA TYR A 57 -7.59 1.65 15.75
C TYR A 57 -6.88 2.96 16.08
N LYS A 58 -7.61 3.93 16.64
CA LYS A 58 -7.04 5.23 17.05
C LYS A 58 -5.89 5.14 18.06
N ASN A 59 -5.81 4.04 18.82
CA ASN A 59 -4.73 3.78 19.77
C ASN A 59 -3.50 3.11 19.13
N GLY A 60 -3.44 3.02 17.80
CA GLY A 60 -2.33 2.40 17.06
C GLY A 60 -2.38 0.88 16.98
N LYS A 61 -3.36 0.23 17.61
CA LYS A 61 -3.54 -1.23 17.48
C LYS A 61 -4.04 -1.56 16.09
N GLU A 62 -3.54 -2.66 15.52
CA GLU A 62 -4.04 -3.21 14.25
C GLU A 62 -4.52 -4.65 14.44
N LYS A 63 -5.55 -5.04 13.70
CA LYS A 63 -6.08 -6.41 13.69
C LYS A 63 -6.50 -6.80 12.28
N ILE A 64 -6.25 -8.06 11.92
CA ILE A 64 -6.88 -8.70 10.76
C ILE A 64 -7.79 -9.81 11.29
N LEU A 65 -9.07 -9.75 10.92
CA LEU A 65 -10.11 -10.63 11.45
C LEU A 65 -10.82 -11.35 10.31
N THR A 66 -10.82 -12.68 10.31
CA THR A 66 -11.77 -13.44 9.49
C THR A 66 -13.20 -13.16 9.96
N ILE A 67 -14.07 -12.76 9.03
CA ILE A 67 -15.45 -12.38 9.30
C ILE A 67 -16.26 -13.59 9.75
N THR A 68 -16.94 -13.43 10.88
CA THR A 68 -18.08 -14.24 11.30
C THR A 68 -19.22 -13.28 11.68
N PRO A 69 -20.50 -13.70 11.71
CA PRO A 69 -21.60 -12.81 12.08
C PRO A 69 -21.33 -12.07 13.40
N LYS A 70 -20.89 -12.80 14.44
CA LYS A 70 -20.54 -12.21 15.74
C LYS A 70 -19.40 -11.20 15.65
N LYS A 71 -18.32 -11.51 14.92
CA LYS A 71 -17.18 -10.59 14.76
C LYS A 71 -17.57 -9.35 13.97
N TRP A 72 -18.42 -9.50 12.96
CA TRP A 72 -18.90 -8.37 12.15
C TRP A 72 -19.79 -7.43 12.95
N GLU A 73 -20.73 -7.95 13.75
CA GLU A 73 -21.53 -7.11 14.64
C GLU A 73 -20.65 -6.29 15.61
N ASN A 74 -19.60 -6.91 16.17
CA ASN A 74 -18.66 -6.20 17.02
C ASN A 74 -17.92 -5.08 16.27
N VAL A 75 -17.47 -5.34 15.04
CA VAL A 75 -16.80 -4.31 14.22
C VAL A 75 -17.76 -3.18 13.87
N LYS A 76 -19.03 -3.48 13.54
CA LYS A 76 -20.05 -2.44 13.28
C LYS A 76 -20.25 -1.54 14.48
N GLU A 77 -20.25 -2.10 15.68
CA GLU A 77 -20.33 -1.31 16.91
C GLU A 77 -19.08 -0.45 17.13
N GLU A 78 -17.87 -0.98 16.88
CA GLU A 78 -16.63 -0.21 16.95
C GLU A 78 -16.58 0.93 15.91
N ILE A 79 -17.17 0.74 14.72
CA ILE A 79 -17.37 1.80 13.72
C ILE A 79 -18.29 2.88 14.28
N ARG A 80 -19.47 2.53 14.82
CA ARG A 80 -20.44 3.49 15.37
C ARG A 80 -19.87 4.31 16.53
N GLN A 81 -19.03 3.67 17.36
CA GLN A 81 -18.35 4.32 18.46
C GLN A 81 -17.17 5.21 18.02
N GLY A 82 -16.79 5.16 16.74
CA GLY A 82 -15.68 5.94 16.20
C GLY A 82 -14.30 5.48 16.71
N ASN A 83 -14.14 4.22 17.12
CA ASN A 83 -12.87 3.72 17.70
C ASN A 83 -11.84 3.35 16.63
N ILE A 84 -12.31 3.12 15.41
CA ILE A 84 -11.50 2.70 14.28
C ILE A 84 -10.86 3.96 13.63
N GLN A 85 -9.77 3.80 12.93
CA GLN A 85 -9.13 4.85 12.15
C GLN A 85 -9.19 4.51 10.67
N SER A 86 -8.84 3.28 10.32
CA SER A 86 -9.05 2.76 8.99
C SER A 86 -9.61 1.35 9.06
N ILE A 87 -10.46 1.04 8.10
CA ILE A 87 -11.06 -0.27 7.95
C ILE A 87 -11.00 -0.72 6.50
N SER A 88 -10.60 -1.97 6.30
CA SER A 88 -10.41 -2.56 4.99
C SER A 88 -11.10 -3.92 4.95
N LEU A 89 -12.06 -4.11 4.06
CA LEU A 89 -12.64 -5.41 3.75
C LEU A 89 -11.82 -6.06 2.65
N PHE A 90 -11.26 -7.24 2.92
CA PHE A 90 -10.53 -8.07 1.97
C PHE A 90 -11.34 -9.31 1.64
N ILE A 91 -11.36 -9.68 0.36
CA ILE A 91 -11.94 -10.94 -0.09
C ILE A 91 -10.82 -11.81 -0.66
N TRP A 92 -10.64 -12.99 -0.09
CA TRP A 92 -9.61 -13.96 -0.48
C TRP A 92 -10.23 -15.25 -1.00
N PRO A 93 -9.64 -15.91 -2.01
CA PRO A 93 -10.07 -17.26 -2.38
C PRO A 93 -9.69 -18.24 -1.26
N LYS A 94 -10.63 -19.11 -0.85
CA LYS A 94 -10.44 -20.06 0.27
C LYS A 94 -9.32 -21.07 0.01
N ASN A 95 -9.17 -21.49 -1.25
CA ASN A 95 -8.24 -22.55 -1.66
C ASN A 95 -7.22 -22.07 -2.73
N GLY A 96 -6.88 -20.78 -2.75
CA GLY A 96 -6.00 -20.21 -3.76
C GLY A 96 -4.93 -19.28 -3.17
N PHE A 97 -3.73 -19.31 -3.74
CA PHE A 97 -2.70 -18.32 -3.46
C PHE A 97 -2.82 -17.18 -4.48
N THR A 98 -3.13 -15.97 -4.00
CA THR A 98 -3.02 -14.72 -4.76
C THR A 98 -2.14 -13.75 -3.99
N LEU A 99 -1.28 -13.01 -4.69
CA LEU A 99 -0.38 -12.03 -4.07
C LEU A 99 -1.16 -10.83 -3.47
N HIS A 100 -2.36 -10.58 -4.00
CA HIS A 100 -3.29 -9.54 -3.56
C HIS A 100 -4.69 -10.13 -3.41
N PRO A 101 -5.56 -9.58 -2.54
CA PRO A 101 -6.95 -10.02 -2.46
C PRO A 101 -7.67 -9.66 -3.77
N PRO A 102 -8.47 -10.55 -4.37
CA PRO A 102 -9.26 -10.24 -5.56
C PRO A 102 -10.16 -9.00 -5.47
N MET A 103 -10.54 -8.58 -4.27
CA MET A 103 -11.27 -7.35 -4.03
C MET A 103 -10.84 -6.76 -2.70
N CYS A 104 -10.77 -5.43 -2.64
CA CYS A 104 -10.75 -4.71 -1.38
C CYS A 104 -11.56 -3.43 -1.46
N ILE A 105 -12.25 -3.08 -0.36
CA ILE A 105 -12.76 -1.72 -0.13
C ILE A 105 -12.22 -1.20 1.20
N GLN A 106 -11.76 0.04 1.22
CA GLN A 106 -11.09 0.66 2.35
C GLN A 106 -11.69 2.03 2.63
N PHE A 107 -11.89 2.32 3.92
CA PHE A 107 -12.21 3.65 4.42
C PHE A 107 -11.06 4.07 5.32
N ILE A 108 -10.34 5.10 4.89
CA ILE A 108 -9.05 5.47 5.45
C ILE A 108 -9.17 6.88 6.01
N LYS A 109 -9.04 7.00 7.33
CA LYS A 109 -8.69 8.26 7.97
C LYS A 109 -7.18 8.26 8.23
N PRO A 110 -6.39 9.13 7.59
CA PRO A 110 -4.96 9.14 7.77
C PRO A 110 -4.57 9.27 9.24
N SER A 111 -3.55 8.51 9.60
CA SER A 111 -2.99 8.46 10.94
C SER A 111 -1.77 9.35 11.07
N GLN A 112 -1.44 9.69 12.31
CA GLN A 112 -0.23 10.45 12.68
C GLN A 112 1.07 9.70 12.34
N PHE A 113 1.00 8.46 11.85
CA PHE A 113 2.16 7.60 11.64
C PHE A 113 3.10 8.11 10.53
N PHE A 114 2.70 9.09 9.74
CA PHE A 114 3.56 9.75 8.76
C PHE A 114 3.49 11.28 8.95
N GLU A 115 4.62 11.89 9.34
CA GLU A 115 4.75 13.35 9.37
C GLU A 115 4.35 13.94 8.01
N GLY A 116 3.38 14.87 8.02
CA GLY A 116 2.97 15.65 6.85
C GLY A 116 1.59 15.33 6.26
N ILE A 117 0.99 14.16 6.52
CA ILE A 117 -0.37 13.90 6.01
C ILE A 117 -1.39 14.75 6.77
N SER A 118 -2.18 15.55 6.04
CA SER A 118 -3.26 16.33 6.65
C SER A 118 -4.30 15.40 7.29
N LYS A 119 -4.52 15.59 8.59
CA LYS A 119 -5.54 14.87 9.38
C LYS A 119 -6.98 15.13 8.91
N GLU A 120 -7.17 16.08 8.00
CA GLU A 120 -8.48 16.54 7.52
C GLU A 120 -8.97 15.80 6.28
N MET A 121 -8.13 15.02 5.59
CA MET A 121 -8.51 14.36 4.34
C MET A 121 -8.68 12.87 4.55
N ASN A 122 -9.83 12.33 4.20
CA ASN A 122 -10.12 10.90 4.22
C ASN A 122 -10.06 10.36 2.78
N ASP A 123 -9.74 9.08 2.64
CA ASP A 123 -9.69 8.39 1.36
C ASP A 123 -10.55 7.12 1.41
N ILE A 124 -11.37 6.95 0.39
CA ILE A 124 -12.18 5.76 0.18
C ILE A 124 -11.68 5.09 -1.08
N GLN A 125 -11.04 3.93 -0.91
CA GLN A 125 -10.43 3.20 -2.02
C GLN A 125 -11.20 1.91 -2.25
N HIS A 126 -11.38 1.55 -3.52
CA HIS A 126 -11.88 0.24 -3.89
C HIS A 126 -11.11 -0.28 -5.08
N PHE A 127 -10.72 -1.55 -5.03
CA PHE A 127 -10.16 -2.22 -6.19
C PHE A 127 -10.71 -3.63 -6.34
N VAL A 128 -10.74 -4.08 -7.59
CA VAL A 128 -11.15 -5.42 -7.98
C VAL A 128 -10.19 -5.94 -9.05
N ILE A 129 -9.70 -7.17 -8.89
CA ILE A 129 -9.06 -7.93 -9.96
C ILE A 129 -10.17 -8.42 -10.91
N PRO A 130 -10.25 -7.90 -12.14
CA PRO A 130 -11.34 -8.25 -13.05
C PRO A 130 -11.08 -9.63 -13.66
N TRP A 131 -11.85 -10.63 -13.24
CA TRP A 131 -11.80 -11.96 -13.84
C TRP A 131 -12.34 -12.00 -15.27
N LYS A 132 -13.31 -11.12 -15.56
CA LYS A 132 -13.80 -10.83 -16.92
C LYS A 132 -13.66 -9.33 -17.17
N LYS A 133 -12.99 -8.99 -18.27
CA LYS A 133 -12.81 -7.62 -18.73
C LYS A 133 -14.02 -7.21 -19.58
N ASP A 134 -15.18 -7.02 -18.94
CA ASP A 134 -16.47 -6.75 -19.58
C ASP A 134 -17.15 -5.46 -19.10
N ASP A 135 -18.18 -5.03 -19.82
CA ASP A 135 -18.96 -3.83 -19.49
C ASP A 135 -19.68 -3.95 -18.15
N ALA A 136 -20.04 -5.17 -17.75
CA ALA A 136 -20.73 -5.39 -16.48
C ALA A 136 -19.81 -5.06 -15.29
N CYS A 137 -18.52 -5.41 -15.37
CA CYS A 137 -17.52 -4.99 -14.39
C CYS A 137 -17.37 -3.46 -14.36
N THR A 138 -17.19 -2.84 -15.52
CA THR A 138 -17.07 -1.38 -15.66
C THR A 138 -18.27 -0.66 -15.05
N ASN A 139 -19.48 -1.03 -15.44
CA ASN A 139 -20.73 -0.38 -15.01
C ASN A 139 -20.93 -0.50 -13.49
N ARG A 140 -20.60 -1.65 -12.89
CA ARG A 140 -20.68 -1.83 -11.43
C ARG A 140 -19.68 -0.93 -10.69
N MET A 141 -18.44 -0.84 -11.19
CA MET A 141 -17.41 0.00 -10.59
C MET A 141 -17.76 1.48 -10.71
N VAL A 142 -18.26 1.92 -11.87
CA VAL A 142 -18.73 3.30 -12.09
C VAL A 142 -19.92 3.64 -11.19
N ALA A 143 -20.90 2.75 -11.08
CA ALA A 143 -22.06 2.97 -10.21
C ALA A 143 -21.65 3.11 -8.74
N LEU A 144 -20.80 2.23 -8.24
CA LEU A 144 -20.30 2.29 -6.86
C LEU A 144 -19.43 3.54 -6.63
N PHE A 145 -18.56 3.89 -7.58
CA PHE A 145 -17.72 5.07 -7.51
C PHE A 145 -18.54 6.36 -7.36
N LYS A 146 -19.57 6.54 -8.20
CA LYS A 146 -20.49 7.68 -8.10
C LYS A 146 -21.32 7.65 -6.82
N GLU A 147 -21.85 6.48 -6.43
CA GLU A 147 -22.63 6.30 -5.19
C GLU A 147 -21.83 6.74 -3.97
N LEU A 148 -20.57 6.29 -3.87
CA LEU A 148 -19.69 6.63 -2.75
C LEU A 148 -19.26 8.10 -2.79
N PHE A 149 -18.98 8.65 -3.97
CA PHE A 149 -18.58 10.05 -4.08
C PHE A 149 -19.66 10.98 -3.51
N VAL A 150 -20.93 10.76 -3.88
CA VAL A 150 -22.07 11.53 -3.36
C VAL A 150 -22.33 11.21 -1.89
N SER A 151 -22.22 9.94 -1.49
CA SER A 151 -22.52 9.51 -0.12
C SER A 151 -21.55 10.10 0.91
N PHE A 152 -20.28 10.24 0.55
CA PHE A 152 -19.20 10.69 1.43
C PHE A 152 -18.70 12.09 1.11
N ASP A 153 -19.48 12.86 0.35
CA ASP A 153 -19.21 14.27 0.10
C ASP A 153 -17.81 14.51 -0.54
N GLY A 154 -17.51 13.70 -1.55
CA GLY A 154 -16.21 13.70 -2.23
C GLY A 154 -15.82 15.07 -2.78
N ILE A 155 -14.53 15.38 -2.71
CA ILE A 155 -13.95 16.61 -3.25
C ILE A 155 -13.18 16.38 -4.56
N TYR A 156 -12.69 15.15 -4.76
CA TYR A 156 -12.04 14.68 -5.97
C TYR A 156 -12.07 13.15 -5.99
N GLY A 157 -12.16 12.55 -7.17
CA GLY A 157 -12.04 11.10 -7.31
C GLY A 157 -11.52 10.70 -8.67
N TYR A 158 -10.91 9.52 -8.73
CA TYR A 158 -10.49 8.91 -9.97
C TYR A 158 -10.79 7.41 -10.01
N LEU A 159 -10.97 6.87 -11.21
CA LEU A 159 -11.16 5.45 -11.50
C LEU A 159 -10.33 5.07 -12.72
N ASP A 160 -9.54 4.00 -12.63
CA ASP A 160 -8.77 3.50 -13.77
C ASP A 160 -8.46 1.99 -13.65
N TYR A 161 -7.86 1.43 -14.71
CA TYR A 161 -7.31 0.08 -14.75
C TYR A 161 -5.79 0.14 -14.68
N ILE A 162 -5.24 -0.15 -13.50
CA ILE A 162 -3.85 0.18 -13.11
C ILE A 162 -3.09 -1.02 -12.56
N TYR A 163 -1.77 -0.88 -12.55
CA TYR A 163 -0.84 -1.87 -12.04
C TYR A 163 -0.43 -1.57 -10.61
N GLY A 164 -0.31 -2.62 -9.79
CA GLY A 164 0.30 -2.51 -8.47
C GLY A 164 -0.70 -1.96 -7.46
N VAL A 165 -1.21 -2.86 -6.62
CA VAL A 165 -2.15 -2.47 -5.57
C VAL A 165 -1.41 -2.43 -4.25
N SER A 166 -1.37 -1.25 -3.63
CA SER A 166 -0.94 -1.13 -2.24
C SER A 166 -2.16 -1.37 -1.34
N ILE A 167 -2.03 -2.39 -0.49
CA ILE A 167 -3.07 -2.83 0.45
C ILE A 167 -2.85 -2.22 1.84
N ALA A 168 -1.83 -1.37 1.99
CA ALA A 168 -1.62 -0.65 3.23
C ALA A 168 -2.76 0.35 3.39
N ALA A 169 -3.42 0.35 4.55
CA ALA A 169 -4.55 1.22 4.91
C ALA A 169 -4.13 2.69 5.06
N ILE A 170 -3.52 3.23 4.00
CA ILE A 170 -2.88 4.53 3.86
C ILE A 170 -3.28 5.13 2.50
N ILE A 171 -3.25 6.46 2.41
CA ILE A 171 -3.38 7.15 1.13
C ILE A 171 -2.12 6.87 0.33
N ASN A 172 -2.24 6.13 -0.78
CA ASN A 172 -1.11 5.78 -1.61
C ASN A 172 -0.91 6.84 -2.68
N PRO A 173 0.35 7.22 -3.00
CA PRO A 173 0.60 8.03 -4.17
C PRO A 173 0.18 7.28 -5.43
N THR A 174 -0.39 8.00 -6.40
CA THR A 174 -0.71 7.42 -7.72
C THR A 174 0.59 7.25 -8.52
N GLU A 175 0.59 6.37 -9.52
CA GLU A 175 1.80 6.21 -10.35
C GLU A 175 2.17 7.49 -11.11
N TYR A 176 1.19 8.33 -11.45
CA TYR A 176 1.44 9.67 -11.98
C TYR A 176 2.23 10.54 -10.98
N GLU A 177 1.86 10.50 -9.70
CA GLU A 177 2.56 11.22 -8.64
C GLU A 177 3.98 10.64 -8.42
N VAL A 178 4.10 9.31 -8.36
CA VAL A 178 5.39 8.60 -8.16
C VAL A 178 6.39 8.94 -9.26
N VAL A 179 6.03 8.78 -10.54
CA VAL A 179 6.99 8.98 -11.64
C VAL A 179 7.34 10.44 -11.86
N ASN A 180 6.56 11.38 -11.34
CA ASN A 180 6.84 12.81 -11.41
C ASN A 180 7.52 13.35 -10.13
N LYS A 181 7.91 12.49 -9.18
CA LYS A 181 8.48 12.86 -7.87
C LYS A 181 7.54 13.73 -7.03
N ILE A 182 6.23 13.56 -7.19
CA ILE A 182 5.26 14.38 -6.50
C ILE A 182 4.80 13.68 -5.23
N ASN A 183 5.01 14.32 -4.09
CA ASN A 183 4.65 13.76 -2.80
C ASN A 183 3.28 14.30 -2.34
N TYR A 184 2.21 14.02 -3.09
CA TYR A 184 0.89 14.55 -2.76
C TYR A 184 0.29 13.89 -1.51
N ALA A 185 0.42 12.56 -1.38
CA ALA A 185 -0.09 11.82 -0.23
C ALA A 185 0.38 12.40 1.11
N ASN A 186 1.64 12.86 1.19
CA ASN A 186 2.25 13.34 2.44
C ASN A 186 2.43 14.86 2.56
N GLN A 187 2.25 15.67 1.52
CA GLN A 187 2.52 17.12 1.61
C GLN A 187 1.43 18.01 1.01
N ASN A 188 0.67 17.51 0.04
CA ASN A 188 -0.27 18.32 -0.73
C ASN A 188 -1.69 17.75 -0.70
N SER A 189 -2.02 16.83 0.21
CA SER A 189 -3.37 16.26 0.29
C SER A 189 -4.45 17.31 0.54
N GLN A 190 -4.10 18.42 1.21
CA GLN A 190 -4.96 19.59 1.38
C GLN A 190 -5.36 20.27 0.06
N LYS A 191 -4.63 20.01 -1.02
CA LYS A 191 -4.81 20.64 -2.32
C LYS A 191 -5.69 19.87 -3.30
N TYR A 192 -6.17 18.68 -2.90
CA TYR A 192 -7.03 17.86 -3.75
C TYR A 192 -8.43 18.44 -3.97
N ASP A 193 -8.77 19.58 -3.36
CA ASP A 193 -9.99 20.31 -3.69
C ASP A 193 -9.80 21.32 -4.83
N HIS A 194 -8.58 21.50 -5.33
CA HIS A 194 -8.26 22.36 -6.47
C HIS A 194 -7.29 21.74 -7.48
N LEU A 195 -6.57 20.67 -7.11
CA LEU A 195 -5.65 19.94 -7.97
C LEU A 195 -6.11 18.50 -8.17
N ALA A 196 -6.05 18.05 -9.42
CA ALA A 196 -6.21 16.65 -9.77
C ALA A 196 -4.92 15.87 -9.44
N ARG A 197 -5.09 14.61 -9.02
CA ARG A 197 -3.98 13.67 -8.72
C ARG A 197 -3.35 13.05 -9.96
N GLY A 198 -3.88 13.36 -11.12
CA GLY A 198 -3.54 12.79 -12.42
C GLY A 198 -4.74 12.88 -13.37
N TYR A 199 -4.60 12.21 -14.51
CA TYR A 199 -5.63 12.08 -15.53
C TYR A 199 -5.92 10.58 -15.73
N TYR A 200 -7.16 10.19 -15.53
CA TYR A 200 -7.55 8.78 -15.48
C TYR A 200 -8.73 8.47 -16.40
N TRP A 201 -9.04 7.18 -16.60
CA TRP A 201 -10.22 6.78 -17.37
C TRP A 201 -11.53 7.40 -16.88
N GLY A 202 -11.72 7.42 -15.56
CA GLY A 202 -12.85 8.04 -14.88
C GLY A 202 -12.36 9.10 -13.91
N ASN A 203 -12.95 10.29 -13.92
CA ASN A 203 -12.62 11.35 -12.98
C ASN A 203 -13.91 11.99 -12.46
N ILE A 204 -13.92 12.39 -11.19
CA ILE A 204 -14.97 13.26 -10.65
C ILE A 204 -14.32 14.55 -10.20
N LEU A 205 -14.73 15.65 -10.83
CA LEU A 205 -14.26 17.00 -10.56
C LEU A 205 -15.38 17.83 -9.94
N THR A 206 -15.03 18.62 -8.93
CA THR A 206 -15.94 19.52 -8.21
C THR A 206 -15.82 20.95 -8.70
N GLU A 207 -16.73 21.82 -8.24
CA GLU A 207 -16.81 23.25 -8.57
C GLU A 207 -15.45 23.94 -8.70
N LYS A 208 -14.60 23.88 -7.66
CA LYS A 208 -13.29 24.53 -7.65
C LYS A 208 -12.35 24.07 -8.78
N HIS A 209 -12.39 22.78 -9.12
CA HIS A 209 -11.62 22.25 -10.25
C HIS A 209 -12.17 22.79 -11.58
N ILE A 210 -13.50 22.80 -11.70
CA ILE A 210 -14.20 23.25 -12.91
C ILE A 210 -13.99 24.75 -13.13
N GLU A 211 -14.02 25.56 -12.08
CA GLU A 211 -13.68 26.99 -12.12
C GLU A 211 -12.26 27.22 -12.62
N ALA A 212 -11.28 26.47 -12.12
CA ALA A 212 -9.89 26.53 -12.58
C ALA A 212 -9.71 26.08 -14.04
N LEU A 213 -10.66 25.32 -14.58
CA LEU A 213 -10.74 24.90 -15.98
C LEU A 213 -11.58 25.85 -16.86
N GLY A 214 -11.97 27.02 -16.34
CA GLY A 214 -12.69 28.05 -17.10
C GLY A 214 -14.20 28.09 -16.86
N GLY A 215 -14.72 27.38 -15.85
CA GLY A 215 -16.13 27.38 -15.45
C GLY A 215 -16.97 26.28 -16.12
N GLU A 216 -18.20 26.10 -15.62
CA GLU A 216 -19.07 24.97 -15.99
C GLU A 216 -19.39 24.91 -17.50
N GLU A 217 -19.69 26.05 -18.12
CA GLU A 217 -20.03 26.11 -19.56
C GLU A 217 -18.85 25.67 -20.44
N ALA A 218 -17.66 26.22 -20.19
CA ALA A 218 -16.45 25.87 -20.92
C ALA A 218 -16.07 24.40 -20.69
N PHE A 219 -16.21 23.95 -19.44
CA PHE A 219 -15.95 22.57 -19.05
C PHE A 219 -16.86 21.59 -19.78
N ALA A 220 -18.18 21.80 -19.73
CA ALA A 220 -19.13 20.89 -20.36
C ALA A 220 -19.01 20.85 -21.89
N ALA A 221 -18.59 21.95 -22.51
CA ALA A 221 -18.41 22.02 -23.96
C ALA A 221 -17.11 21.36 -24.46
N ASN A 222 -16.04 21.40 -23.67
CA ASN A 222 -14.69 21.11 -24.19
C ASN A 222 -13.96 19.93 -23.52
N VAL A 223 -14.39 19.47 -22.34
CA VAL A 223 -13.69 18.36 -21.67
C VAL A 223 -13.74 17.09 -22.52
N PRO A 224 -12.63 16.38 -22.76
CA PRO A 224 -12.65 15.11 -23.49
C PRO A 224 -13.42 14.03 -22.72
N HIS A 225 -14.49 13.49 -23.32
CA HIS A 225 -15.33 12.48 -22.69
C HIS A 225 -16.06 11.59 -23.69
N HIS A 226 -16.40 10.38 -23.24
CA HIS A 226 -17.45 9.55 -23.80
C HIS A 226 -18.78 9.80 -23.09
N ILE A 227 -18.75 9.91 -21.76
CA ILE A 227 -19.90 10.31 -20.93
C ILE A 227 -19.46 11.45 -20.02
N LEU A 228 -20.30 12.48 -19.96
CA LEU A 228 -20.21 13.55 -18.98
C LEU A 228 -21.53 13.60 -18.21
N GLU A 229 -21.47 13.42 -16.90
CA GLU A 229 -22.65 13.31 -16.04
C GLU A 229 -22.53 14.25 -14.84
N LYS A 230 -23.51 15.14 -14.67
CA LYS A 230 -23.61 15.97 -13.47
C LYS A 230 -24.12 15.12 -12.31
N LEU A 231 -23.41 15.15 -11.19
CA LEU A 231 -23.76 14.36 -10.01
C LEU A 231 -24.67 15.15 -9.06
N PRO A 232 -25.70 14.52 -8.47
CA PRO A 232 -26.60 15.17 -7.53
C PRO A 232 -25.99 15.21 -6.13
N MET A 233 -25.08 16.14 -5.87
CA MET A 233 -24.47 16.33 -4.54
C MET A 233 -25.54 16.71 -3.51
N LYS A 234 -25.37 16.24 -2.26
CA LYS A 234 -26.38 16.38 -1.19
C LYS A 234 -26.74 17.83 -0.86
N ASP A 235 -25.78 18.74 -1.00
CA ASP A 235 -25.89 20.17 -0.70
C ASP A 235 -26.08 21.04 -1.95
N GLY A 236 -26.26 20.42 -3.12
CA GLY A 236 -26.43 21.11 -4.39
C GLY A 236 -25.12 21.60 -5.02
N ARG A 237 -23.95 21.29 -4.43
CA ARG A 237 -22.64 21.64 -5.03
C ARG A 237 -22.46 20.99 -6.40
N LEU A 238 -21.66 21.67 -7.23
CA LEU A 238 -21.32 21.18 -8.55
C LEU A 238 -20.30 20.04 -8.48
N ALA A 239 -20.63 18.92 -9.10
CA ALA A 239 -19.67 17.86 -9.41
C ALA A 239 -20.03 17.18 -10.74
N TYR A 240 -19.02 16.85 -11.53
CA TYR A 240 -19.16 16.13 -12.79
C TYR A 240 -18.31 14.88 -12.80
N TYR A 241 -18.93 13.77 -13.20
CA TYR A 241 -18.25 12.55 -13.59
C TYR A 241 -17.90 12.59 -15.08
N ILE A 242 -16.62 12.34 -15.37
CA ILE A 242 -16.07 12.17 -16.71
C ILE A 242 -15.78 10.68 -16.90
N GLN A 243 -16.29 10.08 -17.97
CA GLN A 243 -15.89 8.77 -18.46
C GLN A 243 -15.22 8.92 -19.82
N LEU A 244 -13.98 8.46 -19.98
CA LEU A 244 -13.20 8.75 -21.17
C LEU A 244 -13.51 7.85 -22.39
N THR A 245 -13.78 6.57 -22.16
CA THR A 245 -14.18 5.59 -23.19
C THR A 245 -15.32 4.70 -22.67
N PRO A 246 -16.03 3.93 -23.51
CA PRO A 246 -17.14 3.09 -23.04
C PRO A 246 -16.75 2.06 -21.97
N ASN A 247 -15.51 1.58 -22.02
CA ASN A 247 -15.04 0.51 -21.14
C ASN A 247 -13.64 0.81 -20.60
N VAL A 248 -13.45 0.68 -19.28
CA VAL A 248 -12.17 0.95 -18.61
C VAL A 248 -11.04 0.08 -19.13
N PHE A 249 -11.31 -1.07 -19.73
CA PHE A 249 -10.27 -1.94 -20.31
C PHE A 249 -9.78 -1.46 -21.67
N PHE A 250 -10.47 -0.52 -22.33
CA PHE A 250 -10.05 0.05 -23.60
C PHE A 250 -9.12 1.23 -23.36
N PHE A 251 -7.90 1.11 -23.90
CA PHE A 251 -6.88 2.15 -23.83
C PHE A 251 -6.74 2.81 -25.20
N GLU A 252 -7.09 4.09 -25.25
CA GLU A 252 -6.97 4.97 -26.43
C GLU A 252 -6.03 6.13 -26.07
N PRO A 253 -4.71 6.00 -26.32
CA PRO A 253 -3.70 6.97 -25.87
C PRO A 253 -4.04 8.42 -26.22
N GLU A 254 -4.63 8.65 -27.39
CA GLU A 254 -4.99 9.96 -27.92
C GLU A 254 -6.04 10.65 -27.04
N LYS A 255 -7.01 9.89 -26.50
CA LYS A 255 -8.02 10.41 -25.57
C LYS A 255 -7.42 10.74 -24.20
N TYR A 256 -6.50 9.89 -23.71
CA TYR A 256 -5.79 10.17 -22.46
C TYR A 256 -4.92 11.42 -22.60
N LEU A 257 -4.29 11.60 -23.76
CA LEU A 257 -3.44 12.75 -24.05
C LEU A 257 -4.27 14.04 -24.13
N ALA A 258 -5.41 13.99 -24.83
CA ALA A 258 -6.35 15.11 -24.87
C ALA A 258 -6.87 15.47 -23.47
N LEU A 259 -7.20 14.47 -22.64
CA LEU A 259 -7.64 14.69 -21.27
C LEU A 259 -6.51 15.29 -20.41
N LYS A 260 -5.27 14.77 -20.52
CA LYS A 260 -4.08 15.33 -19.86
C LYS A 260 -3.89 16.80 -20.22
N ASP A 261 -3.94 17.14 -21.51
CA ASP A 261 -3.78 18.51 -21.98
C ASP A 261 -4.87 19.43 -21.43
N TYR A 262 -6.12 18.95 -21.44
CA TYR A 262 -7.26 19.70 -20.91
C TYR A 262 -7.16 19.95 -19.40
N LEU A 263 -6.78 18.91 -18.63
CA LEU A 263 -6.66 18.99 -17.18
C LEU A 263 -5.38 19.70 -16.72
N LYS A 264 -4.46 20.05 -17.62
CA LYS A 264 -3.16 20.68 -17.31
C LYS A 264 -3.24 21.86 -16.32
N PRO A 265 -4.24 22.77 -16.34
CA PRO A 265 -4.35 23.85 -15.35
C PRO A 265 -4.52 23.39 -13.89
N ILE A 266 -5.08 22.20 -13.69
CA ILE A 266 -5.30 21.61 -12.36
C ILE A 266 -4.39 20.40 -12.10
N LEU A 267 -3.53 20.05 -13.06
CA LEU A 267 -2.51 19.03 -12.85
C LEU A 267 -1.25 19.65 -12.23
N PRO A 268 -0.52 18.91 -11.41
CA PRO A 268 0.85 19.28 -11.07
C PRO A 268 1.73 19.39 -12.33
N PRO A 269 2.79 20.19 -12.26
CA PRO A 269 3.81 20.19 -13.30
C PRO A 269 4.48 18.81 -13.36
N GLU A 270 4.59 18.26 -14.57
CA GLU A 270 5.30 17.01 -14.80
C GLU A 270 6.82 17.20 -14.69
N ASN A 271 7.50 16.16 -14.22
CA ASN A 271 8.95 16.09 -14.16
C ASN A 271 9.43 14.95 -15.07
N ILE A 272 9.34 15.18 -16.38
CA ILE A 272 9.59 14.16 -17.40
C ILE A 272 11.03 13.61 -17.32
N GLY A 273 12.02 14.46 -17.00
CA GLY A 273 13.40 14.01 -16.78
C GLY A 273 13.53 13.03 -15.62
N TYR A 274 12.87 13.29 -14.48
CA TYR A 274 12.81 12.33 -13.38
C TYR A 274 12.02 11.08 -13.74
N THR A 275 10.93 11.21 -14.49
CA THR A 275 10.14 10.09 -14.99
C THR A 275 11.00 9.12 -15.81
N LEU A 276 11.83 9.63 -16.73
CA LEU A 276 12.79 8.82 -17.49
C LEU A 276 13.85 8.18 -16.59
N PHE A 277 14.31 8.88 -15.55
CA PHE A 277 15.27 8.34 -14.59
C PHE A 277 14.73 7.15 -13.77
N VAL A 278 13.47 7.21 -13.31
CA VAL A 278 12.87 6.14 -12.48
C VAL A 278 12.19 5.02 -13.26
N ASP A 279 11.85 5.26 -14.51
CA ASP A 279 11.24 4.28 -15.42
C ASP A 279 11.85 4.40 -16.82
N PRO A 280 13.14 4.06 -17.01
CA PRO A 280 13.83 4.24 -18.28
C PRO A 280 13.19 3.43 -19.42
N ASP A 281 12.71 2.21 -19.13
CA ASP A 281 12.09 1.32 -20.12
C ASP A 281 10.63 1.66 -20.45
N GLY A 282 10.02 2.57 -19.66
CA GLY A 282 8.63 3.00 -19.82
C GLY A 282 7.59 1.95 -19.43
N GLU A 283 8.00 0.87 -18.76
CA GLU A 283 7.10 -0.22 -18.40
C GLU A 283 6.06 0.22 -17.37
N ARG A 284 6.45 1.04 -16.39
CA ARG A 284 5.50 1.57 -15.40
C ARG A 284 4.51 2.51 -16.06
N ARG A 285 4.99 3.43 -16.90
CA ARG A 285 4.15 4.37 -17.64
C ARG A 285 3.14 3.66 -18.54
N LYS A 286 3.58 2.65 -19.31
CA LYS A 286 2.70 1.88 -20.20
C LYS A 286 1.60 1.16 -19.44
N ARG A 287 1.92 0.51 -18.31
CA ARG A 287 0.94 -0.23 -17.51
C ARG A 287 -0.06 0.68 -16.81
N ASN A 288 0.36 1.89 -16.45
CA ASN A 288 -0.48 2.88 -15.76
C ASN A 288 -0.99 3.99 -16.69
N ARG A 289 -0.97 3.76 -18.01
CA ARG A 289 -1.61 4.61 -19.03
C ARG A 289 -1.14 6.06 -19.02
N LEU A 290 0.11 6.28 -18.63
CA LEU A 290 0.74 7.59 -18.66
C LEU A 290 1.20 7.89 -20.08
N VAL A 291 0.74 9.00 -20.65
CA VAL A 291 0.93 9.37 -22.06
C VAL A 291 1.64 10.71 -22.20
N TYR A 292 2.37 10.83 -23.32
CA TYR A 292 3.23 11.96 -23.66
C TYR A 292 3.08 12.26 -25.15
N HIS A 293 3.20 13.53 -25.51
CA HIS A 293 3.28 13.95 -26.91
C HIS A 293 4.56 13.40 -27.56
N PRO A 294 4.54 13.13 -28.88
CA PRO A 294 5.75 12.77 -29.62
C PRO A 294 6.86 13.81 -29.40
N GLY A 295 8.06 13.37 -29.04
CA GLY A 295 9.21 14.26 -28.80
C GLY A 295 9.34 14.76 -27.36
N GLU A 296 8.32 14.64 -26.49
CA GLU A 296 8.41 15.13 -25.11
C GLU A 296 9.45 14.36 -24.28
N LEU A 297 9.51 13.03 -24.45
CA LEU A 297 10.46 12.20 -23.74
C LEU A 297 11.89 12.44 -24.26
N GLU A 298 12.05 12.54 -25.58
CA GLU A 298 13.34 12.81 -26.21
C GLU A 298 13.89 14.18 -25.79
N ALA A 299 13.01 15.20 -25.70
CA ALA A 299 13.38 16.53 -25.24
C ALA A 299 13.83 16.56 -23.78
N ALA A 300 13.32 15.65 -22.94
CA ALA A 300 13.63 15.55 -21.52
C ALA A 300 14.83 14.62 -21.19
N GLN A 301 15.42 13.97 -22.20
CA GLN A 301 16.56 13.08 -22.04
C GLN A 301 17.77 13.77 -21.39
N PRO A 302 18.13 15.03 -21.74
CA PRO A 302 19.25 15.72 -21.11
C PRO A 302 19.07 15.94 -19.60
N GLU A 303 17.84 16.17 -19.12
CA GLU A 303 17.56 16.22 -17.68
C GLU A 303 17.72 14.85 -17.02
N ALA A 304 17.26 13.78 -17.67
CA ALA A 304 17.42 12.41 -17.17
C ALA A 304 18.90 12.01 -17.06
N ASP A 305 19.71 12.33 -18.08
CA ASP A 305 21.15 12.03 -18.11
C ASP A 305 21.89 12.73 -16.96
N LYS A 306 21.51 13.97 -16.62
CA LYS A 306 22.06 14.68 -15.45
C LYS A 306 21.73 13.96 -14.15
N LEU A 307 20.53 13.39 -14.02
CA LEU A 307 20.12 12.63 -12.83
C LEU A 307 20.88 11.30 -12.73
N PHE A 308 21.05 10.58 -13.85
CA PHE A 308 21.88 9.37 -13.90
C PHE A 308 23.33 9.67 -13.50
N ALA A 309 23.94 10.70 -14.08
CA ALA A 309 25.30 11.11 -13.74
C ALA A 309 25.43 11.50 -12.25
N ALA A 310 24.44 12.21 -11.71
CA ALA A 310 24.43 12.58 -10.29
C ALA A 310 24.28 11.35 -9.37
N GLU A 311 23.46 10.38 -9.73
CA GLU A 311 23.30 9.12 -8.98
C GLU A 311 24.54 8.23 -9.08
N GLU A 312 25.19 8.16 -10.24
CA GLU A 312 26.47 7.48 -10.42
C GLU A 312 27.57 8.13 -9.58
N GLU A 313 27.66 9.45 -9.60
CA GLU A 313 28.61 10.21 -8.78
C GLU A 313 28.33 10.01 -7.29
N ARG A 314 27.06 10.00 -6.87
CA ARG A 314 26.65 9.67 -5.50
C ARG A 314 27.09 8.26 -5.12
N ARG A 315 26.87 7.27 -6.00
CA ARG A 315 27.32 5.88 -5.81
C ARG A 315 28.83 5.76 -5.79
N ARG A 316 29.56 6.53 -6.60
CA ARG A 316 31.03 6.59 -6.64
C ARG A 316 31.56 7.14 -5.32
N LYS A 317 31.08 8.31 -4.88
CA LYS A 317 31.41 8.89 -3.57
C LYS A 317 31.06 7.95 -2.43
N TRP A 318 29.91 7.28 -2.48
CA TRP A 318 29.53 6.27 -1.49
C TRP A 318 30.53 5.10 -1.47
N LYS A 319 30.94 4.58 -2.63
CA LYS A 319 31.98 3.53 -2.72
C LYS A 319 33.36 4.00 -2.22
N GLU A 320 33.78 5.20 -2.60
CA GLU A 320 35.07 5.82 -2.21
C GLU A 320 35.15 6.17 -0.73
N ALA A 321 34.01 6.57 -0.13
CA ALA A 321 33.85 6.70 1.31
C ALA A 321 33.84 5.34 2.04
N GLY A 322 34.22 4.26 1.37
CA GLY A 322 34.25 2.92 1.94
C GLY A 322 32.89 2.25 1.98
N GLY A 323 32.01 2.51 1.00
CA GLY A 323 30.66 1.91 0.88
C GLY A 323 30.63 0.38 0.87
N MET A 324 31.80 -0.27 0.82
CA MET A 324 32.02 -1.68 1.17
C MET A 324 33.21 -1.92 2.14
N ALA A 325 34.04 -0.94 2.44
CA ALA A 325 35.21 -1.08 3.33
C ALA A 325 34.85 -1.12 4.83
N GLN A 326 33.63 -0.71 5.18
CA GLN A 326 33.02 -1.01 6.48
C GLN A 326 32.60 -2.49 6.59
N PHE A 327 32.64 -3.24 5.48
CA PHE A 327 32.31 -4.67 5.40
C PHE A 327 33.52 -5.50 4.96
N ALA A 328 34.63 -5.44 5.69
CA ALA A 328 35.40 -6.67 5.89
C ALA A 328 34.47 -7.63 6.64
N LYS A 329 33.61 -8.36 5.91
CA LYS A 329 32.52 -9.16 6.48
C LYS A 329 33.07 -9.97 7.65
N PRO A 330 32.62 -9.69 8.88
CA PRO A 330 32.73 -10.67 9.95
C PRO A 330 32.27 -12.04 9.42
N PRO A 331 32.92 -13.14 9.83
CA PRO A 331 32.48 -14.46 9.40
C PRO A 331 31.00 -14.64 9.71
N TYR A 332 30.21 -15.04 8.71
CA TYR A 332 28.79 -15.29 8.86
C TYR A 332 28.57 -16.35 9.96
N VAL A 333 27.89 -15.97 11.03
CA VAL A 333 27.67 -16.86 12.19
C VAL A 333 26.31 -17.53 12.05
N ARG A 334 26.32 -18.86 12.02
CA ARG A 334 25.09 -19.67 12.05
C ARG A 334 24.64 -19.96 13.48
N PHE A 335 23.33 -20.10 13.67
CA PHE A 335 22.80 -20.58 14.93
C PHE A 335 23.27 -22.01 15.21
N LYS A 336 23.87 -22.22 16.39
CA LYS A 336 24.17 -23.56 16.90
C LYS A 336 23.03 -24.00 17.82
N ARG A 337 22.30 -25.04 17.41
CA ARG A 337 21.26 -25.66 18.23
C ARG A 337 21.89 -26.59 19.27
N GLN A 338 21.52 -26.44 20.53
CA GLN A 338 21.92 -27.38 21.58
C GLN A 338 21.20 -28.73 21.36
N ARG A 339 21.91 -29.85 21.51
CA ARG A 339 21.43 -31.19 21.14
C ARG A 339 20.15 -31.63 21.86
N GLU A 340 19.86 -31.05 23.01
CA GLU A 340 18.75 -31.44 23.89
C GLU A 340 17.65 -30.35 23.97
N ALA A 341 17.66 -29.37 23.06
CA ALA A 341 16.71 -28.26 23.11
C ALA A 341 15.27 -28.69 22.73
N ASP A 342 14.31 -28.50 23.64
CA ASP A 342 12.88 -28.70 23.39
C ASP A 342 12.44 -27.78 22.25
N PRO A 343 11.94 -28.32 21.12
CA PRO A 343 11.52 -27.51 19.98
C PRO A 343 10.35 -26.57 20.29
N SER A 344 9.62 -26.78 21.39
CA SER A 344 8.39 -26.04 21.74
C SER A 344 8.70 -24.75 22.49
N TYR A 345 9.80 -24.68 23.25
CA TYR A 345 10.21 -23.50 24.02
C TYR A 345 11.68 -23.20 23.79
N LEU A 346 11.94 -22.13 23.04
CA LEU A 346 13.28 -21.81 22.58
C LEU A 346 13.75 -20.49 23.15
N GLU A 347 14.98 -20.51 23.64
CA GLU A 347 15.75 -19.30 23.89
C GLU A 347 16.79 -19.13 22.79
N ILE A 348 16.74 -17.97 22.14
CA ILE A 348 17.68 -17.57 21.10
C ILE A 348 18.57 -16.50 21.69
N THR A 349 19.88 -16.73 21.70
CA THR A 349 20.84 -15.77 22.26
C THR A 349 21.96 -15.48 21.27
N VAL A 350 22.29 -14.21 21.09
CA VAL A 350 23.40 -13.74 20.27
C VAL A 350 24.33 -12.88 21.11
N LYS A 351 25.61 -13.23 21.12
CA LYS A 351 26.64 -12.50 21.85
C LYS A 351 27.59 -11.81 20.88
N PHE A 352 27.77 -10.51 21.06
CA PHE A 352 28.69 -9.69 20.28
C PHE A 352 30.01 -9.44 21.02
N GLU A 353 31.07 -9.07 20.28
CA GLU A 353 32.30 -8.56 20.88
C GLU A 353 32.05 -7.24 21.61
N THR A 354 31.27 -6.36 20.99
CA THR A 354 30.78 -5.09 21.51
C THR A 354 29.33 -4.90 21.05
N LEU A 355 28.48 -4.30 21.88
CA LEU A 355 27.13 -3.88 21.52
C LEU A 355 26.76 -2.72 22.44
N SER A 356 26.39 -1.56 21.89
CA SER A 356 25.88 -0.43 22.66
C SER A 356 24.40 -0.62 23.01
N GLU A 357 23.87 0.16 23.95
CA GLU A 357 22.42 0.16 24.24
C GLU A 357 21.60 0.59 23.02
N GLU A 358 22.02 1.64 22.31
CA GLU A 358 21.31 2.13 21.12
C GLU A 358 21.25 1.07 20.01
N GLN A 359 22.38 0.40 19.72
CA GLN A 359 22.41 -0.69 18.74
C GLN A 359 21.61 -1.91 19.22
N GLY A 360 21.61 -2.16 20.53
CA GLY A 360 20.78 -3.19 21.13
C GLY A 360 19.29 -2.92 20.92
N GLU A 361 18.82 -1.70 21.16
CA GLU A 361 17.41 -1.30 20.93
C GLU A 361 17.01 -1.40 19.44
N GLN A 362 17.90 -1.02 18.52
CA GLN A 362 17.65 -1.19 17.09
C GLN A 362 17.53 -2.68 16.70
N LEU A 363 18.40 -3.54 17.24
CA LEU A 363 18.35 -4.97 16.98
C LEU A 363 17.13 -5.63 17.62
N LYS A 364 16.73 -5.20 18.83
CA LYS A 364 15.49 -5.62 19.48
C LYS A 364 14.29 -5.39 18.58
N LYS A 365 14.18 -4.20 17.99
CA LYS A 365 13.10 -3.88 17.04
C LYS A 365 13.08 -4.83 15.84
N LEU A 366 14.23 -5.17 15.27
CA LEU A 366 14.32 -6.13 14.16
C LEU A 366 13.93 -7.56 14.57
N ILE A 367 14.23 -7.96 15.81
CA ILE A 367 13.80 -9.25 16.38
C ILE A 367 12.29 -9.25 16.62
N ASP A 368 11.71 -8.15 17.10
CA ASP A 368 10.27 -8.01 17.27
C ASP A 368 9.53 -8.04 15.92
N ASP A 369 10.07 -7.37 14.89
CA ASP A 369 9.52 -7.42 13.54
C ASP A 369 9.56 -8.86 12.98
N TRP A 370 10.66 -9.57 13.21
CA TRP A 370 10.77 -10.99 12.82
C TRP A 370 9.75 -11.87 13.55
N TYR A 371 9.57 -11.68 14.85
CA TYR A 371 8.58 -12.41 15.64
C TYR A 371 7.17 -12.11 15.15
N ALA A 372 6.82 -10.84 14.95
CA ALA A 372 5.52 -10.41 14.44
C ALA A 372 5.22 -11.08 13.08
N ILE A 373 6.18 -11.10 12.16
CA ILE A 373 6.04 -11.80 10.87
C ILE A 373 5.70 -13.28 11.09
N GLY A 374 6.41 -13.96 11.98
CA GLY A 374 6.14 -15.36 12.31
C GLY A 374 4.77 -15.59 12.95
N SER A 375 4.35 -14.73 13.88
CA SER A 375 3.05 -14.86 14.57
C SER A 375 1.83 -14.59 13.68
N PHE A 376 1.97 -13.86 12.58
CA PHE A 376 0.90 -13.60 11.61
C PHE A 376 0.86 -14.59 10.43
N ASN A 377 1.21 -15.86 10.66
CA ASN A 377 1.34 -16.94 9.68
C ASN A 377 2.50 -16.79 8.66
N GLY A 378 3.43 -15.86 8.86
CA GLY A 378 4.71 -15.90 8.16
C GLY A 378 5.50 -17.12 8.61
N PHE A 379 6.24 -17.74 7.69
CA PHE A 379 6.99 -18.98 7.95
C PHE A 379 6.13 -20.16 8.45
N ASP A 380 4.87 -20.31 8.02
CA ASP A 380 3.97 -21.38 8.50
C ASP A 380 3.51 -21.23 9.96
N GLY A 381 3.43 -19.98 10.45
CA GLY A 381 2.90 -19.65 11.78
C GLY A 381 3.69 -20.28 12.93
N PRO A 382 5.03 -20.16 12.98
CA PRO A 382 5.86 -20.95 13.87
C PRO A 382 5.81 -20.51 15.32
N PHE A 383 5.14 -19.41 15.68
CA PHE A 383 5.19 -18.85 17.03
C PHE A 383 3.80 -18.68 17.64
N HIS A 384 3.66 -19.09 18.90
CA HIS A 384 2.48 -18.80 19.73
C HIS A 384 2.67 -17.55 20.59
N MET A 385 3.85 -17.38 21.17
CA MET A 385 4.14 -16.29 22.11
C MET A 385 5.64 -15.94 22.12
N GLN A 386 5.96 -14.67 22.39
CA GLN A 386 7.29 -14.21 22.78
C GLN A 386 7.23 -13.84 24.26
N PHE A 387 8.01 -14.53 25.08
CA PHE A 387 8.02 -14.33 26.54
C PHE A 387 8.88 -13.16 26.95
N SER A 388 9.99 -12.97 26.24
CA SER A 388 10.95 -11.93 26.57
C SER A 388 11.77 -11.52 25.35
N LEU A 389 12.21 -10.27 25.38
CA LEU A 389 13.24 -9.72 24.53
C LEU A 389 14.12 -8.84 25.40
N TRP A 390 15.41 -9.19 25.48
CA TRP A 390 16.31 -8.62 26.46
C TRP A 390 17.69 -8.35 25.88
N GLN A 391 18.41 -7.45 26.54
CA GLN A 391 19.84 -7.22 26.34
C GLN A 391 20.53 -7.31 27.70
N ASP A 392 21.61 -8.07 27.77
CA ASP A 392 22.50 -8.16 28.93
C ASP A 392 23.94 -7.96 28.46
N GLY A 393 24.47 -6.78 28.74
CA GLY A 393 25.75 -6.31 28.23
C GLY A 393 25.83 -6.39 26.71
N THR A 394 26.74 -7.24 26.21
CA THR A 394 26.93 -7.46 24.76
C THR A 394 26.10 -8.60 24.17
N SER A 395 25.15 -9.13 24.94
CA SER A 395 24.29 -10.23 24.52
C SER A 395 22.86 -9.72 24.36
N ILE A 396 22.18 -10.20 23.32
CA ILE A 396 20.76 -9.97 23.09
C ILE A 396 20.09 -11.34 22.96
N GLY A 397 18.87 -11.45 23.47
CA GLY A 397 18.15 -12.70 23.39
C GLY A 397 16.64 -12.53 23.40
N THR A 398 15.96 -13.55 22.90
CA THR A 398 14.51 -13.66 22.94
C THR A 398 14.09 -15.09 23.27
N ALA A 399 13.03 -15.21 24.07
CA ALA A 399 12.42 -16.50 24.39
C ALA A 399 11.04 -16.60 23.72
N ILE A 400 10.78 -17.73 23.06
CA ILE A 400 9.57 -17.94 22.25
C ILE A 400 8.95 -19.32 22.49
N ASP A 401 7.63 -19.38 22.36
CA ASP A 401 6.84 -20.61 22.23
C ASP A 401 6.61 -20.90 20.74
N ALA A 402 7.02 -22.08 20.28
CA ALA A 402 6.98 -22.48 18.89
C ALA A 402 5.81 -23.44 18.57
N ALA A 403 4.98 -23.05 17.62
CA ALA A 403 3.77 -23.77 17.19
C ALA A 403 4.01 -24.86 16.13
N SER A 404 5.06 -24.72 15.30
CA SER A 404 5.36 -25.61 14.16
C SER A 404 6.87 -25.79 13.97
N VAL A 405 7.34 -27.04 13.98
CA VAL A 405 8.76 -27.38 13.81
C VAL A 405 9.29 -27.04 12.40
N ASN A 406 8.46 -27.18 11.36
CA ASN A 406 8.86 -26.88 9.98
C ASN A 406 8.97 -25.37 9.76
N GLY A 407 7.99 -24.62 10.25
CA GLY A 407 8.00 -23.17 10.19
C GLY A 407 9.14 -22.54 10.97
N LEU A 408 9.45 -23.12 12.13
CA LEU A 408 10.52 -22.67 13.02
C LEU A 408 11.89 -22.69 12.33
N ASN A 409 12.21 -23.74 11.57
CA ASN A 409 13.49 -23.82 10.84
C ASN A 409 13.63 -22.72 9.78
N GLN A 410 12.53 -22.37 9.11
CA GLN A 410 12.53 -21.27 8.15
C GLN A 410 12.69 -19.92 8.85
N ALA A 411 11.97 -19.72 9.95
CA ALA A 411 12.04 -18.50 10.74
C ALA A 411 13.44 -18.27 11.32
N LEU A 412 14.09 -19.31 11.86
CA LEU A 412 15.46 -19.23 12.37
C LEU A 412 16.48 -18.86 11.28
N LYS A 413 16.32 -19.35 10.05
CA LYS A 413 17.19 -18.94 8.91
C LYS A 413 17.02 -17.47 8.56
N VAL A 414 15.80 -16.95 8.65
CA VAL A 414 15.53 -15.53 8.39
C VAL A 414 16.10 -14.67 9.52
N LEU A 415 15.91 -15.07 10.77
CA LEU A 415 16.51 -14.37 11.91
C LEU A 415 18.03 -14.37 11.85
N GLU A 416 18.64 -15.51 11.50
CA GLU A 416 20.09 -15.62 11.30
C GLU A 416 20.58 -14.60 10.27
N ARG A 417 19.87 -14.46 9.15
CA ARG A 417 20.19 -13.46 8.13
C ARG A 417 20.02 -12.03 8.64
N VAL A 418 18.91 -11.72 9.31
CA VAL A 418 18.63 -10.38 9.86
C VAL A 418 19.74 -9.94 10.83
N ILE A 419 20.14 -10.82 11.76
CA ILE A 419 21.19 -10.52 12.73
C ILE A 419 22.55 -10.37 12.07
N ASN A 420 22.89 -11.23 11.10
CA ASN A 420 24.16 -11.10 10.38
C ASN A 420 24.17 -9.83 9.52
N ASP A 421 23.07 -9.47 8.86
CA ASP A 421 22.96 -8.25 8.05
C ASP A 421 23.03 -6.99 8.92
N PHE A 422 22.41 -7.00 10.11
CA PHE A 422 22.52 -5.92 11.10
C PHE A 422 23.95 -5.81 11.66
N ALA A 423 24.55 -6.93 12.08
CA ALA A 423 25.92 -6.93 12.58
C ALA A 423 26.89 -6.38 11.54
N ASN A 424 26.67 -6.74 10.27
CA ASN A 424 27.43 -6.23 9.15
C ASN A 424 27.23 -4.72 8.97
N SER A 425 25.99 -4.20 8.99
CA SER A 425 25.73 -2.77 8.79
C SER A 425 26.30 -1.89 9.91
N GLU A 426 26.30 -2.42 11.13
CA GLU A 426 26.78 -1.72 12.33
C GLU A 426 28.27 -1.96 12.61
N GLY A 427 28.98 -2.71 11.77
CA GLY A 427 30.39 -3.05 11.98
C GLY A 427 30.66 -3.91 13.22
N LEU A 428 29.67 -4.67 13.68
CA LEU A 428 29.72 -5.51 14.88
C LEU A 428 30.24 -6.91 14.55
N ARG A 429 30.93 -7.53 15.51
CA ARG A 429 31.38 -8.93 15.41
C ARG A 429 30.57 -9.83 16.34
N ILE A 430 29.96 -10.86 15.77
CA ILE A 430 29.22 -11.89 16.52
C ILE A 430 30.23 -12.91 17.06
N LYS A 431 30.33 -13.05 18.38
CA LYS A 431 31.12 -14.10 19.04
C LYS A 431 30.41 -15.45 18.99
N LYS A 432 29.09 -15.44 19.18
CA LYS A 432 28.29 -16.66 19.35
C LYS A 432 26.82 -16.40 19.02
N ALA A 433 26.15 -17.38 18.42
CA ALA A 433 24.72 -17.38 18.20
C ALA A 433 24.18 -18.78 18.51
N GLU A 434 23.24 -18.89 19.44
CA GLU A 434 22.75 -20.17 19.97
C GLU A 434 21.23 -20.23 20.05
N VAL A 435 20.73 -21.45 19.93
CA VAL A 435 19.33 -21.81 20.17
C VAL A 435 19.32 -22.93 21.20
N GLY A 436 18.83 -22.64 22.40
CA GLY A 436 18.71 -23.56 23.53
C GLY A 436 17.25 -23.74 23.98
N SER A 437 17.03 -24.60 24.96
CA SER A 437 15.76 -24.64 25.69
C SER A 437 15.65 -23.38 26.55
N PHE A 438 14.45 -22.81 26.63
CA PHE A 438 14.14 -21.84 27.68
C PHE A 438 14.03 -22.59 29.01
N GLU A 439 15.02 -22.44 29.89
CA GLU A 439 14.90 -22.85 31.29
C GLU A 439 14.36 -21.66 32.05
N ASP A 440 13.11 -21.75 32.51
CA ASP A 440 12.55 -20.79 33.44
C ASP A 440 13.39 -20.84 34.71
N LYS A 441 14.33 -19.90 34.86
CA LYS A 441 15.08 -19.76 36.09
C LYS A 441 14.14 -19.16 37.11
N GLU A 442 13.39 -20.02 37.78
CA GLU A 442 12.52 -19.66 38.89
C GLU A 442 13.26 -18.70 39.84
N THR A 443 12.81 -17.44 39.88
CA THR A 443 12.35 -16.79 41.11
C THR A 443 11.32 -15.72 40.81
#